data_AF-A0A934ERH6-F1
#
_entry.id   AF-A0A934ERH6-F1
#
_cell.length_a   1.000
_cell.length_b   1.000
_cell.length_c   1.000
_cell.angle_alpha   90.00
_cell.angle_beta   90.00
_cell.angle_gamma   90.00
#
_symmetry.space_group_name_H-M   'P 1'
#
loop_
_entity.id
_entity.type
_entity.pdbx_description
1 polymer ?
#
loop_
_entity_poly.entity_id
_entity_poly.type
_entity_poly.pdbx_seq_one_letter_code
_entity_poly.pdbx_strand_id
1 'polypeptide(L)'
;MRGTVFLYRAVRRRILAAAMGSAVISLCLILMDSPAYAGDVVVASYEGVINPVAAEYLHDALALAHSSGAQALIFKLDTPGGLDTSMRLMIKDMTASPIPVIVFVAPSGGRAASAGVFITLAAHVAAMAPGTNIGAAHPVAMGGGEMDNTMKEKVENDAAAYIKSIAQQRGRNVSWAEDAVRKSISVTEQEALKLKIIDMVAENIPALLKQLNGRKIVLSTGSITFSSEAVTLREFPMGHRCHQFDPGFLFAPIAPRELCRCPPCDTRHRVSLA
;
A
#
# COMPACT_ATOMS: atom_id res chain seq x y z
N MET A 1 32.25 1.04 -70.52
CA MET A 1 31.77 0.01 -69.55
C MET A 1 32.03 0.39 -68.08
N ARG A 2 31.66 1.61 -67.62
CA ARG A 2 31.90 2.03 -66.21
C ARG A 2 30.67 2.64 -65.49
N GLY A 3 29.55 2.88 -66.19
CA GLY A 3 28.37 3.56 -65.61
C GLY A 3 27.37 2.65 -64.90
N THR A 4 27.21 1.40 -65.31
CA THR A 4 26.16 0.49 -64.81
C THR A 4 26.47 -0.15 -63.45
N VAL A 5 27.74 -0.26 -63.07
CA VAL A 5 28.15 -0.86 -61.78
C VAL A 5 27.92 0.10 -60.60
N PHE A 6 27.93 1.41 -60.84
CA PHE A 6 27.78 2.43 -59.80
C PHE A 6 26.33 2.56 -59.30
N LEU A 7 25.37 2.46 -60.22
CA LEU A 7 23.95 2.60 -59.90
C LEU A 7 23.43 1.44 -59.03
N TYR A 8 23.92 0.22 -59.28
CA TYR A 8 23.52 -0.98 -58.54
C TYR A 8 23.99 -0.97 -57.06
N ARG A 9 25.18 -0.43 -56.79
CA ARG A 9 25.73 -0.31 -55.43
C ARG A 9 25.03 0.76 -54.58
N ALA A 10 24.56 1.84 -55.20
CA ALA A 10 23.84 2.92 -54.51
C ALA A 10 22.42 2.50 -54.09
N VAL A 11 21.71 1.76 -54.96
CA VAL A 11 20.37 1.23 -54.66
C VAL A 11 20.43 0.14 -53.58
N ARG A 12 21.42 -0.77 -53.63
CA ARG A 12 21.58 -1.84 -52.63
C ARG A 12 21.91 -1.30 -51.23
N ARG A 13 22.69 -0.22 -51.11
CA ARG A 13 22.98 0.45 -49.83
C ARG A 13 21.75 1.15 -49.23
N ARG A 14 20.89 1.75 -50.06
CA ARG A 14 19.63 2.36 -49.60
C ARG A 14 18.60 1.33 -49.15
N ILE A 15 18.52 0.19 -49.85
CA ILE A 15 17.63 -0.92 -49.47
C ILE A 15 18.12 -1.61 -48.19
N LEU A 16 19.44 -1.82 -48.02
CA LEU A 16 20.01 -2.40 -46.79
C LEU A 16 19.88 -1.46 -45.57
N ALA A 17 20.05 -0.14 -45.75
CA ALA A 17 19.86 0.83 -44.67
C ALA A 17 18.37 0.94 -44.24
N ALA A 18 17.43 0.85 -45.18
CA ALA A 18 16.00 0.82 -44.89
C ALA A 18 15.58 -0.47 -44.17
N ALA A 19 16.17 -1.62 -44.53
CA ALA A 19 15.90 -2.91 -43.89
C ALA A 19 16.48 -3.01 -42.46
N MET A 20 17.65 -2.41 -42.21
CA MET A 20 18.21 -2.32 -40.85
C MET A 20 17.43 -1.33 -39.97
N GLY A 21 16.95 -0.21 -40.54
CA GLY A 21 16.11 0.75 -39.82
C GLY A 21 14.75 0.17 -39.39
N SER A 22 14.09 -0.61 -40.27
CA SER A 22 12.81 -1.25 -39.92
C SER A 22 12.98 -2.39 -38.91
N ALA A 23 14.08 -3.13 -38.97
CA ALA A 23 14.39 -4.20 -38.02
C ALA A 23 14.67 -3.66 -36.60
N VAL A 24 15.36 -2.50 -36.47
CA VAL A 24 15.60 -1.87 -35.16
C VAL A 24 14.32 -1.26 -34.59
N ILE A 25 13.44 -0.70 -35.43
CA ILE A 25 12.13 -0.17 -34.98
C ILE A 25 11.19 -1.31 -34.57
N SER A 26 11.16 -2.44 -35.32
CA SER A 26 10.41 -3.64 -34.92
C SER A 26 10.96 -4.30 -33.66
N LEU A 27 12.29 -4.29 -33.45
CA LEU A 27 12.90 -4.85 -32.24
C LEU A 27 12.69 -3.94 -31.01
N CYS A 28 12.55 -2.63 -31.19
CA CYS A 28 12.26 -1.68 -30.11
C CYS A 28 10.79 -1.77 -29.64
N LEU A 29 9.87 -2.15 -30.52
CA LEU A 29 8.45 -2.32 -30.16
C LEU A 29 8.15 -3.59 -29.33
N ILE A 30 9.07 -4.56 -29.29
CA ILE A 30 8.86 -5.83 -28.56
C ILE A 30 9.30 -5.75 -27.08
N LEU A 31 9.94 -4.66 -26.65
CA LEU A 31 10.55 -4.56 -25.31
C LEU A 31 9.77 -3.75 -24.26
N MET A 32 8.54 -3.30 -24.53
CA MET A 32 7.80 -2.44 -23.58
C MET A 32 6.43 -2.94 -23.10
N ASP A 33 5.92 -4.08 -23.58
CA ASP A 33 4.70 -4.67 -23.02
C ASP A 33 5.04 -5.55 -21.80
N SER A 34 5.19 -4.90 -20.65
CA SER A 34 4.99 -5.61 -19.38
C SER A 34 3.51 -6.00 -19.31
N PRO A 35 3.16 -7.27 -19.03
CA PRO A 35 1.75 -7.67 -18.94
C PRO A 35 1.06 -6.83 -17.87
N ALA A 36 0.11 -6.00 -18.28
CA ALA A 36 -0.86 -5.40 -17.39
C ALA A 36 -1.66 -6.56 -16.78
N TYR A 37 -1.35 -6.92 -15.53
CA TYR A 37 -2.08 -7.97 -14.83
C TYR A 37 -3.51 -7.50 -14.65
N ALA A 38 -4.48 -8.10 -15.33
CA ALA A 38 -5.90 -7.92 -15.02
C ALA A 38 -6.25 -8.89 -13.88
N GLY A 39 -6.25 -8.38 -12.65
CA GLY A 39 -6.56 -9.17 -11.44
C GLY A 39 -7.38 -8.38 -10.42
N ASP A 40 -8.02 -9.10 -9.52
CA ASP A 40 -8.80 -8.50 -8.42
C ASP A 40 -7.91 -7.60 -7.55
N VAL A 41 -8.51 -6.63 -6.88
CA VAL A 41 -7.88 -5.89 -5.78
C VAL A 41 -8.59 -6.30 -4.50
N VAL A 42 -7.83 -6.86 -3.56
CA VAL A 42 -8.37 -7.22 -2.25
C VAL A 42 -8.42 -5.97 -1.38
N VAL A 43 -9.53 -5.76 -0.68
CA VAL A 43 -9.71 -4.64 0.25
C VAL A 43 -9.88 -5.21 1.65
N ALA A 44 -8.97 -4.88 2.55
CA ALA A 44 -9.08 -5.20 3.97
C ALA A 44 -9.26 -3.89 4.74
N SER A 45 -10.46 -3.69 5.29
CA SER A 45 -10.77 -2.52 6.11
C SER A 45 -10.45 -2.83 7.57
N TYR A 46 -9.70 -1.97 8.26
CA TYR A 46 -9.38 -2.11 9.67
C TYR A 46 -9.55 -0.78 10.41
N GLU A 47 -10.38 -0.82 11.46
CA GLU A 47 -10.59 0.28 12.38
C GLU A 47 -10.29 -0.20 13.81
N GLY A 48 -9.47 0.55 14.55
CA GLY A 48 -9.21 0.28 15.96
C GLY A 48 -7.73 0.12 16.31
N VAL A 49 -7.48 -0.47 17.47
CA VAL A 49 -6.14 -0.55 18.09
C VAL A 49 -5.30 -1.68 17.49
N ILE A 50 -4.10 -1.36 17.01
CA ILE A 50 -3.15 -2.34 16.47
C ILE A 50 -2.76 -3.35 17.56
N ASN A 51 -3.20 -4.59 17.40
CA ASN A 51 -3.02 -5.69 18.33
C ASN A 51 -2.71 -7.00 17.56
N PRO A 52 -2.47 -8.14 18.22
CA PRO A 52 -2.15 -9.39 17.52
C PRO A 52 -3.24 -9.82 16.53
N VAL A 53 -4.50 -9.56 16.83
CA VAL A 53 -5.64 -9.85 15.94
C VAL A 53 -5.59 -8.98 14.68
N ALA A 54 -5.18 -7.71 14.80
CA ALA A 54 -4.95 -6.84 13.65
C ALA A 54 -3.81 -7.35 12.75
N ALA A 55 -2.75 -7.86 13.37
CA ALA A 55 -1.61 -8.43 12.64
C ALA A 55 -2.02 -9.70 11.89
N GLU A 56 -2.74 -10.62 12.54
CA GLU A 56 -3.32 -11.81 11.88
C GLU A 56 -4.27 -11.43 10.74
N TYR A 57 -5.12 -10.42 10.95
CA TYR A 57 -6.04 -9.96 9.91
C TYR A 57 -5.33 -9.45 8.66
N LEU A 58 -4.28 -8.63 8.81
CA LEU A 58 -3.47 -8.19 7.67
C LEU A 58 -2.75 -9.38 7.01
N HIS A 59 -2.20 -10.29 7.81
CA HIS A 59 -1.52 -11.49 7.33
C HIS A 59 -2.45 -12.34 6.45
N ASP A 60 -3.65 -12.64 6.93
CA ASP A 60 -4.63 -13.46 6.20
C ASP A 60 -5.13 -12.75 4.93
N ALA A 61 -5.30 -11.42 4.98
CA ALA A 61 -5.66 -10.64 3.80
C ALA A 61 -4.56 -10.68 2.72
N LEU A 62 -3.29 -10.58 3.12
CA LEU A 62 -2.14 -10.73 2.23
C LEU A 62 -2.07 -12.14 1.64
N ALA A 63 -2.25 -13.17 2.46
CA ALA A 63 -2.25 -14.56 2.03
C ALA A 63 -3.36 -14.83 1.00
N LEU A 64 -4.58 -14.32 1.25
CA LEU A 64 -5.68 -14.42 0.28
C LEU A 64 -5.31 -13.72 -1.02
N ALA A 65 -4.91 -12.45 -0.95
CA ALA A 65 -4.58 -11.66 -2.13
C ALA A 65 -3.44 -12.30 -2.95
N HIS A 66 -2.44 -12.88 -2.30
CA HIS A 66 -1.38 -13.62 -2.99
C HIS A 66 -1.91 -14.88 -3.66
N SER A 67 -2.64 -15.72 -2.92
CA SER A 67 -3.17 -17.00 -3.43
C SER A 67 -4.21 -16.84 -4.56
N SER A 68 -4.94 -15.71 -4.59
CA SER A 68 -5.92 -15.41 -5.62
C SER A 68 -5.32 -14.69 -6.84
N GLY A 69 -4.01 -14.43 -6.86
CA GLY A 69 -3.36 -13.66 -7.93
C GLY A 69 -3.84 -12.21 -8.01
N ALA A 70 -4.22 -11.60 -6.88
CA ALA A 70 -4.66 -10.22 -6.84
C ALA A 70 -3.53 -9.26 -7.24
N GLN A 71 -3.88 -8.16 -7.88
CA GLN A 71 -2.91 -7.14 -8.29
C GLN A 71 -2.31 -6.39 -7.10
N ALA A 72 -3.10 -6.20 -6.05
CA ALA A 72 -2.71 -5.50 -4.83
C ALA A 72 -3.67 -5.81 -3.67
N LEU A 73 -3.19 -5.54 -2.45
CA LEU A 73 -4.02 -5.38 -1.26
C LEU A 73 -4.16 -3.89 -0.94
N ILE A 74 -5.39 -3.41 -0.82
CA ILE A 74 -5.70 -2.13 -0.18
C ILE A 74 -6.01 -2.41 1.29
N PHE A 75 -5.16 -1.92 2.19
CA PHE A 75 -5.40 -1.91 3.63
C PHE A 75 -5.98 -0.55 4.02
N LYS A 76 -7.30 -0.47 4.15
CA LYS A 76 -8.02 0.75 4.54
C LYS A 76 -7.94 0.87 6.05
N LEU A 77 -7.29 1.92 6.55
CA LEU A 77 -6.85 2.02 7.94
C LEU A 77 -7.43 3.25 8.64
N ASP A 78 -8.01 3.04 9.81
CA ASP A 78 -8.23 4.07 10.83
C ASP A 78 -7.77 3.55 12.19
N THR A 79 -6.73 4.15 12.75
CA THR A 79 -6.14 3.66 14.00
C THR A 79 -5.61 4.78 14.90
N PRO A 80 -5.90 4.72 16.22
CA PRO A 80 -5.24 5.57 17.20
C PRO A 80 -3.82 5.08 17.54
N GLY A 81 -3.40 3.91 17.04
CA GLY A 81 -2.15 3.27 17.41
C GLY A 81 -2.33 1.87 17.97
N GLY A 82 -1.29 1.36 18.63
CA GLY A 82 -1.35 0.08 19.32
C GLY A 82 0.04 -0.46 19.65
N LEU A 83 0.11 -1.78 19.77
CA LEU A 83 1.30 -2.50 20.23
C LEU A 83 2.44 -2.47 19.20
N ASP A 84 3.65 -2.10 19.64
CA ASP A 84 4.86 -2.10 18.82
C ASP A 84 5.15 -3.48 18.20
N THR A 85 4.93 -4.56 18.96
CA THR A 85 5.14 -5.94 18.47
C THR A 85 4.24 -6.26 17.27
N SER A 86 2.95 -5.96 17.37
CA SER A 86 1.97 -6.17 16.30
C SER A 86 2.27 -5.29 15.08
N MET A 87 2.60 -4.03 15.31
CA MET A 87 3.02 -3.09 14.27
C MET A 87 4.24 -3.61 13.50
N ARG A 88 5.28 -4.08 14.18
CA ARG A 88 6.50 -4.62 13.54
C ARG A 88 6.22 -5.89 12.76
N LEU A 89 5.34 -6.77 13.25
CA LEU A 89 4.89 -7.95 12.51
C LEU A 89 4.18 -7.56 11.22
N MET A 90 3.24 -6.61 11.27
CA MET A 90 2.56 -6.09 10.08
C MET A 90 3.55 -5.51 9.06
N ILE A 91 4.51 -4.70 9.51
CA ILE A 91 5.52 -4.10 8.62
C ILE A 91 6.42 -5.17 8.00
N LYS A 92 6.78 -6.20 8.76
CA LYS A 92 7.57 -7.34 8.26
C LYS A 92 6.81 -8.07 7.16
N ASP A 93 5.54 -8.37 7.37
CA ASP A 93 4.69 -9.03 6.38
C ASP A 93 4.51 -8.17 5.13
N MET A 94 4.27 -6.87 5.29
CA MET A 94 4.19 -5.92 4.18
C MET A 94 5.50 -5.83 3.39
N THR A 95 6.65 -5.89 4.07
CA THR A 95 7.97 -5.77 3.44
C THR A 95 8.33 -7.05 2.68
N ALA A 96 7.93 -8.21 3.20
CA ALA A 96 8.15 -9.52 2.58
C ALA A 96 7.13 -9.84 1.48
N SER A 97 6.03 -9.08 1.41
CA SER A 97 4.90 -9.36 0.51
C SER A 97 5.33 -9.38 -0.97
N PRO A 98 4.99 -10.44 -1.73
CA PRO A 98 5.17 -10.51 -3.17
C PRO A 98 4.11 -9.72 -3.94
N ILE A 99 3.07 -9.22 -3.26
CA ILE A 99 2.03 -8.35 -3.82
C ILE A 99 2.16 -6.93 -3.22
N PRO A 100 1.79 -5.88 -3.97
CA PRO A 100 1.73 -4.54 -3.44
C PRO A 100 0.74 -4.40 -2.29
N VAL A 101 1.14 -3.59 -1.32
CA VAL A 101 0.31 -3.19 -0.19
C VAL A 101 0.12 -1.69 -0.24
N ILE A 102 -1.11 -1.28 -0.45
CA ILE A 102 -1.55 0.10 -0.49
C ILE A 102 -2.21 0.39 0.85
N VAL A 103 -1.60 1.22 1.69
CA VAL A 103 -2.26 1.68 2.92
C VAL A 103 -3.05 2.93 2.58
N PHE A 104 -4.35 2.90 2.86
CA PHE A 104 -5.26 4.01 2.62
C PHE A 104 -5.88 4.48 3.94
N VAL A 105 -5.43 5.62 4.46
CA VAL A 105 -5.97 6.21 5.69
C VAL A 105 -7.33 6.82 5.36
N ALA A 106 -8.39 6.21 5.87
CA ALA A 106 -9.76 6.50 5.51
C ALA A 106 -10.73 5.87 6.53
N PRO A 107 -11.98 6.35 6.66
CA PRO A 107 -12.64 7.39 5.86
C PRO A 107 -12.18 8.81 6.21
N SER A 108 -12.80 9.82 5.61
CA SER A 108 -12.67 11.21 6.08
C SER A 108 -12.98 11.29 7.57
N GLY A 109 -12.16 12.03 8.34
CA GLY A 109 -12.20 12.06 9.80
C GLY A 109 -11.38 10.97 10.48
N GLY A 110 -10.94 9.94 9.75
CA GLY A 110 -10.05 8.90 10.26
C GLY A 110 -8.60 9.37 10.42
N ARG A 111 -7.76 8.51 10.99
CA ARG A 111 -6.36 8.83 11.28
C ARG A 111 -5.43 7.63 11.21
N ALA A 112 -4.14 7.92 11.04
CA ALA A 112 -3.06 6.97 11.24
C ALA A 112 -2.12 7.51 12.33
N ALA A 113 -2.46 7.25 13.59
CA ALA A 113 -1.68 7.69 14.73
C ALA A 113 -0.77 6.58 15.26
N SER A 114 0.34 6.95 15.92
CA SER A 114 1.25 6.01 16.60
C SER A 114 1.70 4.89 15.67
N ALA A 115 1.37 3.63 15.96
CA ALA A 115 1.67 2.48 15.10
C ALA A 115 1.20 2.65 13.64
N GLY A 116 0.09 3.37 13.42
CA GLY A 116 -0.44 3.67 12.08
C GLY A 116 0.53 4.47 11.22
N VAL A 117 1.38 5.32 11.81
CA VAL A 117 2.41 6.07 11.07
C VAL A 117 3.43 5.11 10.48
N PHE A 118 3.95 4.17 11.27
CA PHE A 118 4.95 3.21 10.81
C PHE A 118 4.38 2.29 9.73
N ILE A 119 3.15 1.79 9.91
CA ILE A 119 2.45 0.95 8.93
C ILE A 119 2.27 1.72 7.61
N THR A 120 1.81 2.97 7.68
CA THR A 120 1.61 3.81 6.49
C THR A 120 2.94 4.12 5.79
N LEU A 121 3.98 4.47 6.55
CA LEU A 121 5.32 4.71 6.00
C LEU A 121 6.00 3.46 5.45
N ALA A 122 5.57 2.26 5.84
CA ALA A 122 6.08 0.99 5.31
C ALA A 122 5.38 0.54 4.02
N ALA A 123 4.23 1.13 3.69
CA ALA A 123 3.42 0.75 2.55
C ALA A 123 4.17 0.89 1.21
N HIS A 124 3.82 0.04 0.24
CA HIS A 124 4.31 0.20 -1.13
C HIS A 124 3.76 1.47 -1.76
N VAL A 125 2.50 1.79 -1.45
CA VAL A 125 1.86 3.07 -1.75
C VAL A 125 1.09 3.52 -0.51
N ALA A 126 1.27 4.78 -0.11
CA ALA A 126 0.56 5.39 1.00
C ALA A 126 -0.41 6.44 0.47
N ALA A 127 -1.69 6.32 0.81
CA ALA A 127 -2.72 7.26 0.42
C ALA A 127 -3.54 7.69 1.64
N MET A 128 -4.11 8.90 1.57
CA MET A 128 -4.97 9.45 2.61
C MET A 128 -6.25 10.02 2.02
N ALA A 129 -7.37 9.90 2.73
CA ALA A 129 -8.61 10.59 2.38
C ALA A 129 -8.58 12.06 2.85
N PRO A 130 -9.31 12.96 2.19
CA PRO A 130 -9.47 14.34 2.67
C PRO A 130 -9.98 14.40 4.10
N GLY A 131 -9.41 15.28 4.93
CA GLY A 131 -9.80 15.43 6.33
C GLY A 131 -9.29 14.32 7.25
N THR A 132 -8.25 13.59 6.85
CA THR A 132 -7.54 12.63 7.72
C THR A 132 -6.24 13.23 8.23
N ASN A 133 -5.67 12.63 9.28
CA ASN A 133 -4.37 13.04 9.83
C ASN A 133 -3.44 11.86 10.08
N ILE A 134 -2.13 12.15 10.09
CA ILE A 134 -1.06 11.18 10.34
C ILE A 134 0.00 11.79 11.26
N GLY A 135 0.43 11.05 12.28
CA GLY A 135 1.46 11.50 13.21
C GLY A 135 1.33 10.95 14.62
N ALA A 136 1.81 11.71 15.61
CA ALA A 136 1.81 11.33 17.03
C ALA A 136 2.42 9.93 17.25
N ALA A 137 3.66 9.73 16.76
CA ALA A 137 4.36 8.44 16.77
C ALA A 137 5.24 8.20 18.00
N HIS A 138 5.11 9.04 19.04
CA HIS A 138 5.92 8.93 20.24
C HIS A 138 5.54 7.69 21.06
N PRO A 139 6.52 6.87 21.50
CA PRO A 139 6.25 5.66 22.26
C PRO A 139 5.80 5.98 23.68
N VAL A 140 4.82 5.23 24.16
CA VAL A 140 4.29 5.34 25.53
C VAL A 140 4.15 3.94 26.15
N ALA A 141 4.22 3.86 27.48
CA ALA A 141 4.01 2.59 28.17
C ALA A 141 2.54 2.19 28.12
N MET A 142 2.31 0.90 27.86
CA MET A 142 0.98 0.31 27.95
C MET A 142 0.47 0.39 29.40
N GLY A 143 -0.76 0.88 29.56
CA GLY A 143 -1.39 1.01 30.89
C GLY A 143 -1.16 2.34 31.61
N GLY A 144 -0.55 3.34 30.95
CA GLY A 144 -0.45 4.70 31.50
C GLY A 144 0.55 4.87 32.65
N GLY A 145 1.37 3.87 32.92
CA GLY A 145 2.46 3.96 33.89
C GLY A 145 3.61 4.86 33.38
N GLU A 146 4.29 5.54 34.29
CA GLU A 146 5.48 6.30 33.92
C GLU A 146 6.67 5.37 33.67
N MET A 147 7.29 5.51 32.50
CA MET A 147 8.61 4.92 32.24
C MET A 147 9.70 5.76 32.89
N ASP A 148 10.73 5.10 33.43
CA ASP A 148 11.97 5.76 33.80
C ASP A 148 12.57 6.51 32.61
N ASN A 149 13.21 7.66 32.85
CA ASN A 149 13.75 8.52 31.80
C ASN A 149 14.78 7.80 30.91
N THR A 150 15.62 6.93 31.50
CA THR A 150 16.60 6.14 30.73
C THR A 150 15.90 5.17 29.78
N MET A 151 14.78 4.59 30.20
CA MET A 151 13.99 3.68 29.36
C MET A 151 13.23 4.44 28.26
N LYS A 152 12.66 5.62 28.57
CA LYS A 152 12.02 6.50 27.58
C LYS A 152 12.99 6.82 26.43
N GLU A 153 14.18 7.29 26.77
CA GLU A 153 15.19 7.65 25.77
C GLU A 153 15.61 6.45 24.91
N LYS A 154 15.78 5.27 25.52
CA LYS A 154 16.12 4.04 24.77
C LYS A 154 15.02 3.65 23.79
N VAL A 155 13.77 3.64 24.24
CA VAL A 155 12.62 3.26 23.40
C VAL A 155 12.39 4.30 22.30
N GLU A 156 12.50 5.59 22.61
CA GLU A 156 12.39 6.67 21.63
C GLU A 156 13.48 6.58 20.57
N ASN A 157 14.73 6.35 20.98
CA ASN A 157 15.85 6.22 20.04
C ASN A 157 15.71 4.99 19.13
N ASP A 158 15.25 3.86 19.66
CA ASP A 158 14.94 2.66 18.85
C ASP A 158 13.82 2.94 17.84
N ALA A 159 12.71 3.53 18.29
CA ALA A 159 11.58 3.89 17.44
C ALA A 159 11.98 4.89 16.35
N ALA A 160 12.80 5.89 16.70
CA ALA A 160 13.31 6.89 15.75
C ALA A 160 14.25 6.25 14.72
N ALA A 161 15.14 5.33 15.13
CA ALA A 161 15.99 4.60 14.20
C ALA A 161 15.15 3.73 13.24
N TYR A 162 14.13 3.05 13.78
CA TYR A 162 13.27 2.17 13.01
C TYR A 162 12.45 2.93 11.96
N ILE A 163 11.78 4.02 12.34
CA ILE A 163 10.96 4.79 11.41
C ILE A 163 11.81 5.45 10.31
N LYS A 164 13.04 5.87 10.63
CA LYS A 164 13.99 6.40 9.65
C LYS A 164 14.38 5.34 8.62
N SER A 165 14.67 4.12 9.07
CA SER A 165 14.98 3.01 8.16
C SER A 165 13.83 2.74 7.19
N ILE A 166 12.59 2.72 7.70
CA ILE A 166 11.39 2.52 6.87
C ILE A 166 11.24 3.66 5.85
N ALA A 167 11.34 4.91 6.31
CA ALA A 167 11.21 6.09 5.45
C ALA A 167 12.28 6.12 4.35
N GLN A 168 13.53 5.80 4.69
CA GLN A 168 14.62 5.71 3.72
C GLN A 168 14.37 4.63 2.67
N GLN A 169 14.00 3.42 3.11
CA GLN A 169 13.73 2.29 2.22
C GLN A 169 12.59 2.58 1.23
N ARG A 170 11.59 3.37 1.66
CA ARG A 170 10.44 3.75 0.82
C ARG A 170 10.59 5.12 0.14
N GLY A 171 11.72 5.81 0.31
CA GLY A 171 11.98 7.12 -0.30
C GLY A 171 11.08 8.26 0.21
N ARG A 172 10.58 8.13 1.45
CA ARG A 172 9.71 9.09 2.16
C ARG A 172 10.52 10.04 3.02
N ASN A 173 9.88 11.09 3.55
CA ASN A 173 10.54 12.12 4.34
C ASN A 173 11.04 11.59 5.70
N VAL A 174 12.35 11.33 5.74
CA VAL A 174 13.07 10.80 6.90
C VAL A 174 13.07 11.78 8.08
N SER A 175 13.24 13.07 7.80
CA SER A 175 13.29 14.11 8.84
C SER A 175 11.95 14.23 9.55
N TRP A 176 10.85 14.26 8.77
CA TRP A 176 9.52 14.28 9.36
C TRP A 176 9.21 12.99 10.12
N ALA A 177 9.61 11.84 9.58
CA ALA A 177 9.40 10.55 10.25
C ALA A 177 10.07 10.51 11.64
N GLU A 178 11.31 11.00 11.76
CA GLU A 178 11.98 11.15 13.06
C GLU A 178 11.24 12.13 13.97
N ASP A 179 10.85 13.29 13.47
CA ASP A 179 10.12 14.30 14.24
C ASP A 179 8.75 13.78 14.72
N ALA A 180 8.07 12.93 13.95
CA ALA A 180 6.81 12.31 14.36
C ALA A 180 6.98 11.45 15.62
N VAL A 181 8.15 10.82 15.78
CA VAL A 181 8.49 10.04 16.98
C VAL A 181 8.99 10.94 18.11
N ARG A 182 9.94 11.83 17.85
CA ARG A 182 10.60 12.62 18.91
C ARG A 182 9.77 13.79 19.43
N LYS A 183 9.02 14.44 18.52
CA LYS A 183 8.27 15.67 18.79
C LYS A 183 6.76 15.47 18.77
N SER A 184 6.29 14.25 18.50
CA SER A 184 4.87 13.92 18.41
C SER A 184 4.10 14.75 17.37
N ILE A 185 4.75 15.23 16.31
CA ILE A 185 4.09 16.06 15.32
C ILE A 185 3.03 15.26 14.55
N SER A 186 2.00 15.96 14.11
CA SER A 186 0.93 15.43 13.27
C SER A 186 0.64 16.41 12.15
N VAL A 187 0.29 15.88 10.99
CA VAL A 187 -0.01 16.67 9.79
C VAL A 187 -1.29 16.20 9.13
N THR A 188 -1.91 17.10 8.38
CA THR A 188 -3.07 16.83 7.51
C THR A 188 -2.65 16.06 6.25
N GLU A 189 -3.61 15.51 5.51
CA GLU A 189 -3.35 14.78 4.26
C GLU A 189 -2.66 15.66 3.19
N GLN A 190 -2.97 16.96 3.14
CA GLN A 190 -2.38 17.88 2.18
C GLN A 190 -0.92 18.18 2.51
N GLU A 191 -0.62 18.39 3.80
CA GLU A 191 0.75 18.56 4.28
C GLU A 191 1.55 17.26 4.11
N ALA A 192 0.93 16.11 4.37
CA ALA A 192 1.53 14.81 4.17
C ALA A 192 1.97 14.59 2.71
N LEU A 193 1.13 15.00 1.75
CA LEU A 193 1.47 14.93 0.33
C LEU A 193 2.63 15.88 -0.02
N LYS A 194 2.56 17.14 0.43
CA LYS A 194 3.60 18.15 0.17
C LYS A 194 4.96 17.76 0.75
N LEU A 195 4.96 17.18 1.94
CA LEU A 195 6.16 16.73 2.63
C LEU A 195 6.67 15.38 2.12
N LYS A 196 6.02 14.74 1.15
CA LYS A 196 6.38 13.41 0.63
C LYS A 196 6.37 12.32 1.72
N ILE A 197 5.38 12.40 2.60
CA ILE A 197 5.08 11.38 3.61
C ILE A 197 4.17 10.31 2.98
N ILE A 198 3.24 10.76 2.15
CA ILE A 198 2.33 9.92 1.38
C ILE A 198 2.52 10.15 -0.12
N ASP A 199 1.93 9.25 -0.91
CA ASP A 199 2.02 9.25 -2.36
C ASP A 199 0.89 10.04 -3.03
N MET A 200 -0.31 10.06 -2.44
CA MET A 200 -1.50 10.68 -3.02
C MET A 200 -2.62 10.90 -2.01
N VAL A 201 -3.58 11.76 -2.38
CA VAL A 201 -4.83 11.98 -1.65
C VAL A 201 -5.99 11.51 -2.54
N ALA A 202 -6.90 10.71 -2.00
CA ALA A 202 -8.03 10.15 -2.74
C ALA A 202 -9.29 10.12 -1.87
N GLU A 203 -10.43 10.54 -2.43
CA GLU A 203 -11.70 10.62 -1.68
C GLU A 203 -12.26 9.26 -1.28
N ASN A 204 -12.04 8.25 -2.12
CA ASN A 204 -12.55 6.90 -1.96
C ASN A 204 -11.71 5.89 -2.76
N ILE A 205 -11.98 4.61 -2.59
CA ILE A 205 -11.26 3.52 -3.27
C ILE A 205 -11.36 3.65 -4.82
N PRO A 206 -12.52 3.93 -5.44
CA PRO A 206 -12.58 4.17 -6.88
C PRO A 206 -11.66 5.29 -7.37
N ALA A 207 -11.62 6.43 -6.67
CA ALA A 207 -10.72 7.54 -6.98
C ALA A 207 -9.25 7.16 -6.80
N LEU A 208 -8.94 6.38 -5.76
CA LEU A 208 -7.60 5.85 -5.50
C LEU A 208 -7.13 4.93 -6.65
N LEU A 209 -7.97 3.99 -7.08
CA LEU A 209 -7.67 3.09 -8.19
C LEU A 209 -7.42 3.84 -9.50
N LYS A 210 -8.19 4.90 -9.77
CA LYS A 210 -8.00 5.75 -10.95
C LYS A 210 -6.64 6.46 -10.94
N GLN A 211 -6.18 6.93 -9.77
CA GLN A 211 -4.87 7.56 -9.62
C GLN A 211 -3.71 6.56 -9.64
N LEU A 212 -3.95 5.31 -9.25
CA LEU A 212 -2.95 4.24 -9.30
C LEU A 212 -2.71 3.69 -10.71
N ASN A 213 -3.62 3.91 -11.64
CA ASN A 213 -3.51 3.37 -13.00
C ASN A 213 -2.21 3.80 -13.70
N GLY A 214 -1.46 2.83 -14.21
CA GLY A 214 -0.18 3.07 -14.88
C GLY A 214 1.00 3.36 -13.94
N ARG A 215 0.80 3.32 -12.61
CA ARG A 215 1.88 3.56 -11.65
C ARG A 215 2.77 2.33 -11.51
N LYS A 216 4.08 2.55 -11.59
CA LYS A 216 5.09 1.53 -11.31
C LYS A 216 5.30 1.41 -9.80
N ILE A 217 5.03 0.25 -9.23
CA ILE A 217 5.21 -0.08 -7.81
C ILE A 217 6.42 -0.98 -7.66
N VAL A 218 7.35 -0.59 -6.78
CA VAL A 218 8.58 -1.35 -6.49
C VAL A 218 8.31 -2.33 -5.35
N LEU A 219 8.56 -3.60 -5.60
CA LEU A 219 8.49 -4.72 -4.68
C LEU A 219 9.90 -5.28 -4.44
N SER A 220 10.03 -6.18 -3.45
CA SER A 220 11.26 -6.93 -3.21
C SER A 220 11.59 -7.89 -4.36
N THR A 221 10.57 -8.39 -5.05
CA THR A 221 10.67 -9.36 -6.16
C THR A 221 10.83 -8.71 -7.54
N GLY A 222 10.73 -7.38 -7.63
CA GLY A 222 10.80 -6.64 -8.89
C GLY A 222 9.91 -5.40 -8.89
N SER A 223 9.50 -4.94 -10.06
CA SER A 223 8.55 -3.82 -10.18
C SER A 223 7.34 -4.25 -10.99
N ILE A 224 6.15 -3.92 -10.52
CA ILE A 224 4.91 -4.14 -11.25
C ILE A 224 4.29 -2.81 -11.68
N THR A 225 3.60 -2.79 -12.80
CA THR A 225 2.77 -1.65 -13.21
C THR A 225 1.33 -1.96 -12.87
N PHE A 226 0.70 -1.11 -12.06
CA PHE A 226 -0.69 -1.30 -11.65
C PHE A 226 -1.64 -0.97 -12.82
N SER A 227 -2.61 -1.84 -13.09
CA SER A 227 -3.63 -1.61 -14.11
C SER A 227 -5.01 -1.50 -13.47
N SER A 228 -5.68 -0.36 -13.67
CA SER A 228 -7.07 -0.19 -13.22
C SER A 228 -8.08 -0.77 -14.20
N GLU A 229 -7.66 -1.26 -15.37
CA GLU A 229 -8.56 -1.84 -16.36
C GLU A 229 -9.12 -3.18 -15.85
N ALA A 230 -10.45 -3.28 -15.74
CA ALA A 230 -11.18 -4.45 -15.27
C ALA A 230 -10.86 -4.93 -13.83
N VAL A 231 -10.48 -4.03 -12.92
CA VAL A 231 -10.33 -4.34 -11.49
C VAL A 231 -11.68 -4.69 -10.87
N THR A 232 -11.78 -5.90 -10.30
CA THR A 232 -12.89 -6.24 -9.39
C THR A 232 -12.41 -6.06 -7.95
N LEU A 233 -13.20 -5.33 -7.15
CA LEU A 233 -12.93 -5.20 -5.72
C LEU A 233 -13.43 -6.44 -4.99
N ARG A 234 -12.52 -7.09 -4.25
CA ARG A 234 -12.84 -8.21 -3.37
C ARG A 234 -12.64 -7.79 -1.93
N GLU A 235 -13.73 -7.56 -1.22
CA GLU A 235 -13.66 -7.28 0.22
C GLU A 235 -13.18 -8.52 0.97
N PHE A 236 -12.22 -8.32 1.87
CA PHE A 236 -11.79 -9.31 2.84
C PHE A 236 -12.60 -9.10 4.11
N PRO A 237 -13.51 -10.03 4.46
CA PRO A 237 -14.44 -9.83 5.55
C PRO A 237 -13.71 -9.87 6.89
N MET A 238 -14.14 -9.00 7.80
CA MET A 238 -13.68 -9.01 9.17
C MET A 238 -14.25 -10.25 9.88
N GLY A 239 -13.38 -11.14 10.37
CA GLY A 239 -13.82 -12.31 11.13
C GLY A 239 -14.42 -11.93 12.49
N HIS A 240 -15.28 -12.78 13.06
CA HIS A 240 -15.92 -12.53 14.36
C HIS A 240 -14.94 -12.20 15.50
N ARG A 241 -13.71 -12.73 15.44
CA ARG A 241 -12.66 -12.48 16.43
C ARG A 241 -12.13 -11.04 16.41
N CYS A 242 -12.17 -10.37 15.26
CA CYS A 242 -11.78 -8.96 15.17
C CYS A 242 -12.89 -8.03 15.68
N HIS A 243 -14.16 -8.39 15.45
CA HIS A 243 -15.30 -7.62 15.98
C HIS A 243 -15.35 -7.59 17.51
N GLN A 244 -14.86 -8.62 18.18
CA GLN A 244 -14.90 -8.70 19.65
C GLN A 244 -13.92 -7.73 20.35
N PHE A 245 -12.92 -7.22 19.63
CA PHE A 245 -11.94 -6.25 20.16
C PHE A 245 -12.21 -4.81 19.68
N ASP A 246 -13.34 -4.57 19.03
CA ASP A 246 -13.82 -3.23 18.69
C ASP A 246 -14.55 -2.61 19.92
N PRO A 247 -14.03 -1.52 20.50
CA PRO A 247 -14.69 -0.86 21.63
C PRO A 247 -16.06 -0.24 21.28
N GLY A 248 -16.41 -0.12 19.99
CA GLY A 248 -17.73 0.33 19.53
C GLY A 248 -18.86 -0.71 19.69
N PHE A 249 -18.53 -1.98 19.96
CA PHE A 249 -19.52 -3.06 19.99
C PHE A 249 -20.42 -3.08 21.24
N LEU A 250 -20.11 -2.31 22.29
CA LEU A 250 -20.91 -2.28 23.52
C LEU A 250 -22.29 -1.60 23.37
N PHE A 251 -22.58 -0.97 22.22
CA PHE A 251 -23.82 -0.22 21.98
C PHE A 251 -24.63 -0.65 20.75
N ALA A 252 -24.24 -1.72 20.06
CA ALA A 252 -25.02 -2.23 18.93
C ALA A 252 -26.13 -3.20 19.41
N PRO A 253 -27.39 -3.08 18.93
CA PRO A 253 -28.45 -4.02 19.27
C PRO A 253 -28.10 -5.41 18.72
N ILE A 254 -28.12 -6.40 19.62
CA ILE A 254 -27.81 -7.81 19.33
C ILE A 254 -28.88 -8.35 18.38
N ALA A 255 -28.54 -8.54 17.10
CA ALA A 255 -29.37 -9.31 16.17
C ALA A 255 -29.35 -10.79 16.58
N PRO A 256 -30.49 -11.51 16.49
CA PRO A 256 -30.61 -12.85 17.05
C PRO A 256 -29.73 -13.86 16.29
N ARG A 257 -29.08 -14.71 17.09
CA ARG A 257 -28.29 -15.86 16.65
C ARG A 257 -29.18 -16.85 15.91
N GLU A 258 -29.03 -16.93 14.59
CA GLU A 258 -29.29 -18.16 13.86
C GLU A 258 -28.00 -18.65 13.19
N LEU A 259 -27.78 -19.95 13.36
CA LEU A 259 -26.72 -20.73 12.75
C LEU A 259 -26.65 -20.46 11.24
N CYS A 260 -25.44 -20.34 10.69
CA CYS A 260 -24.86 -21.37 9.82
C CYS A 260 -23.58 -20.89 9.13
N ARG A 261 -22.56 -21.75 9.20
CA ARG A 261 -21.61 -22.16 8.15
C ARG A 261 -21.01 -21.06 7.26
N CYS A 262 -19.68 -21.06 7.16
CA CYS A 262 -18.94 -20.44 6.07
C CYS A 262 -19.69 -20.60 4.73
N PRO A 263 -20.13 -19.51 4.09
CA PRO A 263 -20.60 -19.60 2.72
C PRO A 263 -19.37 -19.77 1.80
N PRO A 264 -19.54 -20.37 0.61
CA PRO A 264 -18.44 -20.52 -0.34
C PRO A 264 -18.01 -19.13 -0.84
N CYS A 265 -16.72 -19.02 -1.19
CA CYS A 265 -16.12 -17.88 -1.88
C CYS A 265 -16.93 -17.45 -3.11
N ASP A 266 -17.82 -16.46 -3.01
CA ASP A 266 -18.13 -15.54 -4.12
C ASP A 266 -18.92 -14.33 -3.61
N THR A 267 -18.23 -13.25 -3.24
CA THR A 267 -18.82 -11.92 -3.15
C THR A 267 -18.03 -10.98 -4.04
N ARG A 268 -18.07 -11.22 -5.36
CA ARG A 268 -17.59 -10.29 -6.38
C ARG A 268 -18.61 -9.17 -6.56
N HIS A 269 -18.34 -8.01 -5.96
CA HIS A 269 -19.07 -6.78 -6.29
C HIS A 269 -18.40 -6.13 -7.51
N ARG A 270 -19.05 -6.25 -8.67
CA ARG A 270 -18.62 -5.61 -9.92
C ARG A 270 -19.02 -4.14 -9.89
N VAL A 271 -18.11 -3.25 -9.48
CA VAL A 271 -18.29 -1.80 -9.67
C VAL A 271 -17.78 -1.46 -11.07
N SER A 272 -18.70 -1.22 -12.00
CA SER A 272 -18.35 -0.70 -13.33
C SER A 272 -17.94 0.77 -13.17
N LEU A 273 -16.66 1.07 -13.38
CA LEU A 273 -16.19 2.45 -13.56
C LEU A 273 -16.78 2.96 -14.89
N ALA A 274 -17.62 3.99 -14.82
CA ALA A 274 -18.08 4.78 -15.97
C ALA A 274 -17.24 6.05 -16.10
#